data_AF-A0A376KXS1-F1
#
_entry.id   AF-A0A376KXS1-F1
#
_cell.length_a   1.000
_cell.length_b   1.000
_cell.length_c   1.000
_cell.angle_alpha   90.00
_cell.angle_beta   90.00
_cell.angle_gamma   90.00
#
_symmetry.space_group_name_H-M   'P 1'
#
loop_
_entity.id
_entity.type
_entity.pdbx_description
1 polymer ?
#
loop_
_entity_poly.entity_id
_entity_poly.type
_entity_poly.pdbx_seq_one_letter_code
_entity_poly.pdbx_strand_id
1 'polypeptide(L)'
;MNAELKRRILSDSGIGVPFAQTKILNLNLEYAMTTRVIALDLDGTLLTPKKTLLPSSIEALARAREAGYQLIIVTGRHHVAIHPFYQALALDTPAICCNGTYLYDYHAKTVLEADPMPVNKALQLIEMLNEHHIHGLMYVDDAMVYEHPTGHVIRTSNWAQTLPPEQRPTFTQVASLAETAQQVNAVWKFALTHDDLPQLQHFW
;
A
#
# COMPACT_ATOMS: atom_id res chain seq x y z
N MET A 1 32.45 38.50 -21.61
CA MET A 1 32.21 39.72 -22.42
C MET A 1 31.25 40.61 -21.64
N ASN A 2 31.70 41.84 -21.39
CA ASN A 2 31.53 42.60 -20.14
C ASN A 2 30.17 43.28 -19.94
N ALA A 3 29.85 43.52 -18.67
CA ALA A 3 28.71 44.28 -18.13
C ALA A 3 28.58 45.75 -18.58
N GLU A 4 29.43 46.21 -19.50
CA GLU A 4 29.48 47.59 -20.00
C GLU A 4 28.48 47.89 -21.13
N LEU A 5 27.97 46.88 -21.85
CA LEU A 5 26.97 47.11 -22.90
C LEU A 5 25.56 47.41 -22.37
N LYS A 6 25.26 47.06 -21.11
CA LYS A 6 23.93 47.32 -20.50
C LYS A 6 23.78 48.69 -19.85
N ARG A 7 24.88 49.43 -19.62
CA ARG A 7 24.82 50.78 -19.00
C ARG A 7 24.43 51.89 -19.98
N ARG A 8 24.43 51.63 -21.29
CA ARG A 8 24.33 52.70 -22.30
C ARG A 8 22.91 53.02 -22.81
N ILE A 9 21.88 52.39 -22.26
CA ILE A 9 20.48 52.64 -22.69
C ILE A 9 19.67 53.42 -21.63
N LEU A 10 20.27 53.77 -20.49
CA LEU A 10 19.54 54.38 -19.36
C LEU A 10 19.95 55.83 -19.01
N SER A 11 20.66 56.57 -19.86
CA SER A 11 21.07 57.95 -19.52
C SER A 11 20.33 59.10 -20.18
N ASP A 12 19.55 58.92 -21.26
CA ASP A 12 18.97 60.07 -21.98
C ASP A 12 17.44 59.99 -22.10
N SER A 13 16.75 60.49 -21.07
CA SER A 13 15.56 61.34 -21.19
C SER A 13 15.03 61.60 -19.77
N GLY A 14 15.48 62.70 -19.18
CA GLY A 14 14.97 63.17 -17.91
C GLY A 14 13.50 63.57 -18.05
N ILE A 15 12.61 62.81 -17.41
CA ILE A 15 11.37 63.24 -16.77
C ILE A 15 11.08 62.17 -15.70
N GLY A 16 11.07 62.58 -14.43
CA GLY A 16 10.86 61.70 -13.30
C GLY A 16 9.41 61.23 -13.21
N VAL A 17 9.22 59.91 -13.25
CA VAL A 17 8.02 59.21 -12.79
C VAL A 17 8.51 57.97 -12.03
N PRO A 18 7.95 57.60 -10.85
CA PRO A 18 8.46 56.48 -10.09
C PRO A 18 8.18 55.18 -10.85
N PHE A 19 9.19 54.62 -11.49
CA PHE A 19 9.10 53.29 -12.08
C PHE A 19 9.07 52.29 -10.92
N ALA A 20 7.95 51.57 -10.80
CA ALA A 20 7.84 50.43 -9.90
C ALA A 20 9.08 49.56 -10.09
N GLN A 21 9.76 49.30 -8.97
CA GLN A 21 10.95 48.48 -8.89
C GLN A 21 10.62 47.13 -9.54
N THR A 22 11.07 46.91 -10.77
CA THR A 22 11.12 45.58 -11.37
C THR A 22 12.08 44.77 -10.49
N LYS A 23 11.52 44.15 -9.44
CA LYS A 23 12.15 43.02 -8.78
C LYS A 23 12.32 42.00 -9.88
N ILE A 24 13.54 41.93 -10.43
CA ILE A 24 14.09 40.68 -10.89
C ILE A 24 14.09 39.80 -9.64
N LEU A 25 12.95 39.16 -9.41
CA LEU A 25 12.87 38.03 -8.53
C LEU A 25 13.75 36.98 -9.20
N ASN A 26 15.01 36.92 -8.74
CA ASN A 26 15.66 35.64 -8.50
C ASN A 26 14.75 34.87 -7.54
N LEU A 27 13.58 34.43 -8.04
CA LEU A 27 12.82 33.38 -7.42
C LEU A 27 13.71 32.18 -7.57
N ASN A 28 14.29 31.81 -6.43
CA ASN A 28 14.89 30.52 -6.20
C ASN A 28 14.19 29.50 -7.10
N LEU A 29 14.94 29.02 -8.09
CA LEU A 29 14.75 27.71 -8.68
C LEU A 29 15.00 26.65 -7.59
N GLU A 30 14.27 26.73 -6.47
CA GLU A 30 13.74 25.52 -5.87
C GLU A 30 12.69 25.07 -6.88
N TYR A 31 13.19 24.37 -7.89
CA TYR A 31 12.39 23.50 -8.73
C TYR A 31 11.51 22.74 -7.75
N ALA A 32 10.20 23.00 -7.75
CA ALA A 32 9.27 22.11 -7.08
C ALA A 32 9.56 20.74 -7.70
N MET A 33 10.35 19.93 -7.02
CA MET A 33 10.65 18.57 -7.44
C MET A 33 9.33 17.86 -7.30
N THR A 34 8.55 17.84 -8.37
CA THR A 34 7.29 17.14 -8.42
C THR A 34 7.62 15.68 -8.17
N THR A 35 7.39 15.22 -6.95
CA THR A 35 7.52 13.81 -6.59
C THR A 35 6.54 13.05 -7.48
N ARG A 36 7.07 12.19 -8.34
CA ARG A 36 6.27 11.35 -9.22
C ARG A 36 6.18 9.97 -8.59
N VAL A 37 4.95 9.53 -8.36
CA VAL A 37 4.66 8.25 -7.70
C VAL A 37 3.97 7.33 -8.69
N ILE A 38 4.35 6.06 -8.68
CA ILE A 38 3.62 4.97 -9.33
C ILE A 38 3.05 4.09 -8.23
N ALA A 39 1.73 4.07 -8.11
CA ALA A 39 1.02 3.17 -7.23
C ALA A 39 0.79 1.82 -7.93
N LEU A 40 1.16 0.73 -7.26
CA LEU A 40 1.17 -0.62 -7.80
C LEU A 40 0.18 -1.48 -7.03
N ASP A 41 -0.92 -1.82 -7.68
CA ASP A 41 -1.72 -2.96 -7.26
C ASP A 41 -1.02 -4.28 -7.61
N LEU A 42 -1.33 -5.34 -6.86
CA LEU A 42 -0.71 -6.64 -6.97
C LEU A 42 -1.57 -7.61 -7.79
N ASP A 43 -2.68 -8.08 -7.25
CA ASP A 43 -3.45 -9.18 -7.82
C ASP A 43 -4.29 -8.74 -9.02
N GLY A 44 -4.02 -9.29 -10.19
CA GLY A 44 -4.70 -8.88 -11.42
C GLY A 44 -4.07 -7.66 -12.11
N THR A 45 -3.01 -7.10 -11.51
CA THR A 45 -2.25 -5.97 -12.04
C THR A 45 -0.78 -6.33 -12.24
N LEU A 46 0.03 -6.33 -11.16
CA LEU A 46 1.47 -6.58 -11.23
C LEU A 46 1.81 -8.08 -11.19
N LEU A 47 1.03 -8.87 -10.46
CA LEU A 47 1.24 -10.31 -10.32
C LEU A 47 0.51 -11.08 -11.43
N THR A 48 1.19 -12.08 -11.98
CA THR A 48 0.55 -13.06 -12.85
C THR A 48 -0.54 -13.85 -12.10
N PRO A 49 -1.43 -14.56 -12.79
CA PRO A 49 -2.39 -15.46 -12.13
C PRO A 49 -1.73 -16.52 -11.23
N LYS A 50 -0.46 -16.88 -11.50
CA LYS A 50 0.35 -17.80 -10.68
C LYS A 50 1.03 -17.13 -9.49
N LYS A 51 0.72 -15.86 -9.20
CA LYS A 51 1.29 -15.06 -8.10
C LYS A 51 2.80 -14.89 -8.21
N THR A 52 3.28 -14.65 -9.43
CA THR A 52 4.70 -14.36 -9.73
C THR A 52 4.85 -13.00 -10.40
N LEU A 53 6.06 -12.43 -10.34
CA LEU A 53 6.46 -11.24 -11.09
C LEU A 53 7.05 -11.66 -12.44
N LEU A 54 6.73 -10.92 -13.50
CA LEU A 54 7.40 -11.10 -14.79
C LEU A 54 8.75 -10.35 -14.78
N PRO A 55 9.81 -10.90 -15.42
CA PRO A 55 11.09 -10.20 -15.55
C PRO A 55 10.94 -8.82 -16.20
N SER A 56 10.10 -8.71 -17.23
CA SER A 56 9.81 -7.43 -17.91
C SER A 56 9.17 -6.38 -16.99
N SER A 57 8.33 -6.80 -16.04
CA SER A 57 7.74 -5.89 -15.04
C SER A 57 8.80 -5.37 -14.08
N ILE A 58 9.70 -6.25 -13.61
CA ILE A 58 10.81 -5.85 -12.73
C ILE A 58 11.72 -4.84 -13.44
N GLU A 59 12.10 -5.12 -14.68
CA GLU A 59 12.93 -4.21 -15.49
C GLU A 59 12.24 -2.86 -15.74
N ALA A 60 10.94 -2.85 -16.02
CA ALA A 60 10.19 -1.62 -16.24
C ALA A 60 10.14 -0.75 -14.97
N LEU A 61 9.93 -1.37 -13.81
CA LEU A 61 9.91 -0.69 -12.52
C LEU A 61 11.30 -0.18 -12.12
N ALA A 62 12.37 -0.92 -12.42
CA ALA A 62 13.74 -0.47 -12.23
C ALA A 62 14.04 0.80 -13.05
N ARG A 63 13.69 0.81 -14.35
CA ARG A 63 13.83 2.02 -15.20
C ARG A 63 13.02 3.20 -14.68
N ALA A 64 11.82 2.96 -14.14
CA ALA A 64 11.02 4.02 -13.54
C ALA A 64 11.72 4.62 -12.31
N ARG A 65 12.33 3.80 -11.45
CA ARG A 65 13.13 4.29 -10.32
C ARG A 65 14.34 5.10 -10.77
N GLU A 66 15.08 4.61 -11.77
CA GLU A 66 16.22 5.33 -12.36
C GLU A 66 15.81 6.69 -12.94
N ALA A 67 14.58 6.79 -13.47
CA ALA A 67 14.01 8.05 -13.95
C ALA A 67 13.47 8.97 -12.83
N GLY A 68 13.62 8.59 -11.55
CA GLY A 68 13.22 9.37 -10.39
C GLY A 68 11.76 9.21 -9.97
N TYR A 69 11.09 8.12 -10.37
CA TYR A 69 9.78 7.77 -9.81
C TYR A 69 9.93 7.02 -8.50
N GLN A 70 9.08 7.36 -7.52
CA GLN A 70 8.86 6.53 -6.35
C GLN A 70 7.82 5.47 -6.69
N LEU A 71 8.07 4.24 -6.26
CA LEU A 71 7.12 3.14 -6.41
C LEU A 71 6.48 2.88 -5.06
N ILE A 72 5.17 2.66 -5.00
CA ILE A 72 4.47 2.30 -3.76
C ILE A 72 3.50 1.15 -4.05
N ILE A 73 3.46 0.15 -3.18
CA ILE A 73 2.45 -0.90 -3.26
C ILE A 73 1.16 -0.40 -2.63
N VAL A 74 0.03 -0.61 -3.32
CA VAL A 74 -1.31 -0.32 -2.85
C VAL A 74 -2.18 -1.55 -3.09
N THR A 75 -2.59 -2.25 -2.04
CA THR A 75 -3.18 -3.59 -2.22
C THR A 75 -4.19 -3.97 -1.15
N GLY A 76 -5.07 -4.92 -1.50
CA GLY A 76 -5.99 -5.57 -0.57
C GLY A 76 -5.36 -6.62 0.35
N ARG A 77 -4.06 -6.91 0.16
CA ARG A 77 -3.31 -7.89 0.96
C ARG A 77 -2.87 -7.33 2.31
N HIS A 78 -2.70 -8.23 3.27
CA HIS A 78 -2.00 -7.96 4.52
C HIS A 78 -0.49 -7.82 4.30
N HIS A 79 0.19 -7.04 5.13
CA HIS A 79 1.63 -6.78 4.96
C HIS A 79 2.48 -8.07 4.99
N VAL A 80 2.13 -9.04 5.85
CA VAL A 80 2.81 -10.36 5.86
C VAL A 80 2.67 -11.14 4.54
N ALA A 81 1.62 -10.89 3.75
CA ALA A 81 1.38 -11.55 2.46
C ALA A 81 1.96 -10.78 1.25
N ILE A 82 2.50 -9.59 1.49
CA ILE A 82 3.17 -8.75 0.48
C ILE A 82 4.69 -8.92 0.54
N HIS A 83 5.23 -9.25 1.72
CA HIS A 83 6.67 -9.35 2.01
C HIS A 83 7.55 -9.97 0.90
N PRO A 84 7.25 -11.15 0.33
CA PRO A 84 8.07 -11.73 -0.75
C PRO A 84 8.16 -10.84 -2.00
N PHE A 85 7.07 -10.17 -2.35
CA PHE A 85 7.01 -9.28 -3.52
C PHE A 85 7.69 -7.95 -3.24
N TYR A 86 7.53 -7.41 -2.02
CA TYR A 86 8.20 -6.19 -1.59
C TYR A 86 9.72 -6.33 -1.68
N GLN A 87 10.26 -7.46 -1.20
CA GLN A 87 11.68 -7.80 -1.30
C GLN A 87 12.13 -7.97 -2.76
N ALA A 88 11.37 -8.71 -3.57
CA ALA A 88 11.71 -8.94 -4.98
C ALA A 88 11.77 -7.66 -5.82
N LEU A 89 10.96 -6.65 -5.47
CA LEU A 89 10.95 -5.34 -6.11
C LEU A 89 11.98 -4.36 -5.51
N ALA A 90 12.71 -4.79 -4.47
CA ALA A 90 13.71 -4.02 -3.74
C ALA A 90 13.20 -2.64 -3.26
N LEU A 91 11.92 -2.56 -2.87
CA LEU A 91 11.29 -1.30 -2.50
C LEU A 91 11.82 -0.75 -1.16
N ASP A 92 11.80 0.57 -1.04
CA ASP A 92 12.22 1.35 0.13
C ASP A 92 11.11 2.29 0.66
N THR A 93 9.92 2.20 0.07
CA THR A 93 8.75 3.00 0.41
C THR A 93 7.77 2.20 1.27
N PRO A 94 6.99 2.84 2.16
CA PRO A 94 5.91 2.15 2.86
C PRO A 94 4.88 1.53 1.89
N ALA A 95 4.10 0.55 2.34
CA ALA A 95 3.03 -0.07 1.56
C ALA A 95 1.64 0.24 2.14
N ILE A 96 0.70 0.59 1.27
CA ILE A 96 -0.72 0.73 1.62
C ILE A 96 -1.37 -0.66 1.57
N CYS A 97 -1.79 -1.14 2.72
CA CYS A 97 -2.25 -2.51 2.94
C CYS A 97 -3.75 -2.58 3.19
N CYS A 98 -4.32 -3.79 3.08
CA CYS A 98 -5.71 -4.09 3.43
C CYS A 98 -6.74 -3.11 2.82
N ASN A 99 -6.60 -2.78 1.54
CA ASN A 99 -7.51 -1.86 0.83
C ASN A 99 -7.45 -0.41 1.34
N GLY A 100 -6.34 0.00 1.94
CA GLY A 100 -6.17 1.35 2.46
C GLY A 100 -6.33 1.49 3.96
N THR A 101 -6.65 0.40 4.68
CA THR A 101 -6.83 0.45 6.14
C THR A 101 -5.59 0.98 6.87
N TYR A 102 -4.38 0.64 6.39
CA TYR A 102 -3.17 1.10 7.04
C TYR A 102 -1.96 1.21 6.10
N LEU A 103 -1.02 2.06 6.51
CA LEU A 103 0.28 2.28 5.89
C LEU A 103 1.38 1.59 6.71
N TYR A 104 2.14 0.69 6.09
CA TYR A 104 3.14 -0.13 6.77
C TYR A 104 4.55 0.16 6.28
N ASP A 105 5.47 0.41 7.22
CA ASP A 105 6.91 0.55 6.96
C ASP A 105 7.62 -0.78 7.20
N TYR A 106 8.20 -1.36 6.14
CA TYR A 106 8.94 -2.62 6.23
C TYR A 106 10.32 -2.51 6.87
N HIS A 107 10.94 -1.33 6.86
CA HIS A 107 12.24 -1.09 7.47
C HIS A 107 12.10 -0.93 8.98
N ALA A 108 11.17 -0.07 9.40
CA ALA A 108 10.86 0.14 10.82
C ALA A 108 10.02 -0.99 11.42
N LYS A 109 9.39 -1.83 10.58
CA LYS A 109 8.45 -2.89 10.96
C LYS A 109 7.33 -2.34 11.83
N THR A 110 6.70 -1.26 11.36
CA THR A 110 5.69 -0.55 12.12
C THR A 110 4.60 0.01 11.22
N VAL A 111 3.44 0.23 11.80
CA VAL A 111 2.32 0.91 11.17
C VAL A 111 2.51 2.41 11.35
N LEU A 112 2.55 3.16 10.25
CA LEU A 112 2.74 4.61 10.26
C LEU A 112 1.41 5.37 10.44
N GLU A 113 0.35 4.86 9.81
CA GLU A 113 -1.00 5.42 9.83
C GLU A 113 -2.00 4.28 9.67
N ALA A 114 -3.14 4.36 10.36
CA ALA A 114 -4.18 3.34 10.27
C ALA A 114 -5.57 3.84 10.71
N ASP A 115 -6.59 3.17 10.18
CA ASP A 115 -7.98 3.26 10.60
C ASP A 115 -8.56 1.83 10.78
N PRO A 116 -8.17 1.11 11.86
CA PRO A 116 -8.57 -0.28 12.06
C PRO A 116 -10.06 -0.41 12.38
N MET A 117 -10.63 -1.58 12.07
CA MET A 117 -12.00 -1.91 12.46
C MET A 117 -12.11 -1.96 14.00
N PRO A 118 -13.06 -1.24 14.60
CA PRO A 118 -13.30 -1.34 16.04
C PRO A 118 -13.69 -2.77 16.45
N VAL A 119 -13.15 -3.24 17.58
CA VAL A 119 -13.38 -4.62 18.06
C VAL A 119 -14.87 -4.95 18.21
N ASN A 120 -15.69 -4.02 18.70
CA ASN A 120 -17.13 -4.24 18.80
C ASN A 120 -17.81 -4.44 17.43
N LYS A 121 -17.31 -3.79 16.36
CA LYS A 121 -17.78 -4.01 15.00
C LYS A 121 -17.31 -5.34 14.44
N ALA A 122 -16.07 -5.75 14.75
CA ALA A 122 -15.58 -7.07 14.41
C ALA A 122 -16.43 -8.17 15.06
N LEU A 123 -16.78 -8.03 16.34
CA LEU A 123 -17.64 -8.98 17.05
C LEU A 123 -19.06 -9.06 16.46
N GLN A 124 -19.67 -7.90 16.14
CA GLN A 124 -20.96 -7.85 15.44
C GLN A 124 -20.92 -8.57 14.10
N LEU A 125 -19.86 -8.36 13.31
CA LEU A 125 -19.69 -9.05 12.04
C LEU A 125 -19.52 -10.56 12.25
N ILE A 126 -18.69 -11.00 13.21
CA ILE A 126 -18.49 -12.42 13.50
C ILE A 126 -19.81 -13.09 13.91
N GLU A 127 -20.63 -12.43 14.71
CA GLU A 127 -21.97 -12.92 15.08
C GLU A 127 -22.84 -13.12 13.83
N MET A 128 -22.93 -12.12 12.95
CA MET A 128 -23.66 -12.25 11.67
C MET A 128 -23.11 -13.38 10.79
N LEU A 129 -21.79 -13.53 10.69
CA LEU A 129 -21.17 -14.59 9.91
C LEU A 129 -21.56 -15.97 10.44
N ASN A 130 -21.59 -16.14 11.76
CA ASN A 130 -22.01 -17.38 12.40
C ASN A 130 -23.50 -17.70 12.15
N GLU A 131 -24.38 -16.71 12.25
CA GLU A 131 -25.82 -16.85 11.97
C GLU A 131 -26.08 -17.29 10.51
N HIS A 132 -25.29 -16.79 9.57
CA HIS A 132 -25.42 -17.09 8.15
C HIS A 132 -24.55 -18.28 7.68
N HIS A 133 -23.82 -18.93 8.59
CA HIS A 133 -22.87 -20.01 8.32
C HIS A 133 -21.78 -19.62 7.30
N ILE A 134 -21.32 -18.37 7.32
CA ILE A 134 -20.23 -17.87 6.49
C ILE A 134 -18.94 -17.86 7.30
N HIS A 135 -17.81 -18.21 6.67
CA HIS A 135 -16.52 -18.27 7.35
C HIS A 135 -15.66 -17.07 7.01
N GLY A 136 -15.06 -16.46 8.03
CA GLY A 136 -14.15 -15.34 7.89
C GLY A 136 -12.68 -15.75 7.93
N LEU A 137 -11.87 -15.08 7.11
CA LEU A 137 -10.43 -14.94 7.32
C LEU A 137 -10.18 -13.52 7.85
N MET A 138 -9.77 -13.42 9.11
CA MET A 138 -9.57 -12.14 9.80
C MET A 138 -8.10 -11.74 9.74
N TYR A 139 -7.82 -10.50 9.35
CA TYR A 139 -6.46 -9.94 9.29
C TYR A 139 -6.24 -9.08 10.53
N VAL A 140 -5.23 -9.41 11.32
CA VAL A 140 -4.97 -8.80 12.64
C VAL A 140 -3.49 -8.62 12.85
N ASP A 141 -3.07 -7.54 13.51
CA ASP A 141 -1.67 -7.28 13.88
C ASP A 141 -0.68 -7.72 12.78
N ASP A 142 0.12 -8.75 13.04
CA ASP A 142 1.10 -9.35 12.13
C ASP A 142 0.70 -10.76 11.64
N ALA A 143 -0.61 -11.04 11.52
CA ALA A 143 -1.14 -12.35 11.16
C ALA A 143 -2.46 -12.30 10.37
N MET A 144 -2.73 -13.39 9.66
CA MET A 144 -4.05 -13.68 9.10
C MET A 144 -4.56 -14.96 9.77
N VAL A 145 -5.74 -14.91 10.38
CA VAL A 145 -6.28 -15.97 11.23
C VAL A 145 -7.66 -16.45 10.78
N TYR A 146 -7.94 -17.75 10.96
CA TYR A 146 -9.19 -18.39 10.56
C TYR A 146 -9.62 -19.45 11.58
N GLU A 147 -10.92 -19.70 11.71
CA GLU A 147 -11.44 -20.84 12.49
C GLU A 147 -11.54 -22.12 11.65
N HIS A 148 -12.10 -21.99 10.44
CA HIS A 148 -12.43 -23.13 9.59
C HIS A 148 -11.61 -23.13 8.30
N PRO A 149 -11.03 -24.28 7.89
CA PRO A 149 -10.27 -24.39 6.66
C PRO A 149 -11.21 -24.45 5.45
N THR A 150 -11.59 -23.29 4.91
CA THR A 150 -12.35 -23.20 3.65
C THR A 150 -11.45 -23.34 2.42
N GLY A 151 -12.04 -23.52 1.23
CA GLY A 151 -11.27 -23.60 -0.01
C GLY A 151 -10.31 -22.42 -0.24
N HIS A 152 -10.69 -21.21 0.19
CA HIS A 152 -9.80 -20.04 0.11
C HIS A 152 -8.61 -20.13 1.06
N VAL A 153 -8.86 -20.53 2.32
CA VAL A 153 -7.81 -20.74 3.34
C VAL A 153 -6.80 -21.79 2.85
N ILE A 154 -7.29 -22.90 2.30
CA ILE A 154 -6.44 -23.97 1.77
C ILE A 154 -5.57 -23.46 0.61
N ARG A 155 -6.15 -22.71 -0.33
CA ARG A 155 -5.38 -22.12 -1.45
C ARG A 155 -4.30 -21.16 -0.95
N THR A 156 -4.62 -20.31 0.03
CA THR A 156 -3.65 -19.37 0.62
C THR A 156 -2.53 -20.10 1.35
N SER A 157 -2.86 -21.16 2.11
CA SER A 157 -1.87 -22.01 2.77
C SER A 157 -0.95 -22.73 1.77
N ASN A 158 -1.51 -23.29 0.69
CA ASN A 158 -0.73 -23.94 -0.36
C ASN A 158 0.22 -22.95 -1.04
N TRP A 159 -0.24 -21.73 -1.35
CA TRP A 159 0.63 -20.68 -1.87
C TRP A 159 1.76 -20.32 -0.90
N ALA A 160 1.45 -20.13 0.38
CA ALA A 160 2.45 -19.84 1.40
C ALA A 160 3.54 -20.93 1.47
N GLN A 161 3.17 -22.20 1.31
CA GLN A 161 4.13 -23.31 1.29
C GLN A 161 5.09 -23.30 0.09
N THR A 162 4.73 -22.65 -1.02
CA THR A 162 5.65 -22.48 -2.17
C THR A 162 6.76 -21.46 -1.92
N LEU A 163 6.65 -20.65 -0.86
CA LEU A 163 7.61 -19.63 -0.51
C LEU A 163 8.72 -20.17 0.42
N PRO A 164 9.93 -19.58 0.38
CA PRO A 164 10.96 -19.78 1.40
C PRO A 164 10.39 -19.56 2.81
N PRO A 165 10.75 -20.37 3.82
CA PRO A 165 10.20 -20.28 5.17
C PRO A 165 10.19 -18.87 5.77
N GLU A 166 11.26 -18.11 5.55
CA GLU A 166 11.47 -16.74 6.01
C GLU A 166 10.57 -15.69 5.34
N GLN A 167 9.95 -16.05 4.20
CA GLN A 167 9.03 -15.19 3.45
C GLN A 167 7.56 -15.62 3.60
N ARG A 168 7.28 -16.67 4.37
CA ARG A 168 5.91 -17.17 4.51
C ARG A 168 5.08 -16.18 5.33
N PRO A 169 3.86 -15.85 4.89
CA PRO A 169 2.95 -15.08 5.71
C PRO A 169 2.60 -15.86 6.99
N THR A 170 2.48 -15.15 8.11
CA THR A 170 1.87 -15.70 9.33
C THR A 170 0.40 -15.98 9.05
N PHE A 171 0.06 -17.26 8.93
CA PHE A 171 -1.28 -17.74 8.61
C PHE A 171 -1.64 -18.87 9.56
N THR A 172 -2.63 -18.66 10.42
CA THR A 172 -2.83 -19.54 11.60
C THR A 172 -4.30 -19.84 11.86
N GLN A 173 -4.58 -21.11 12.16
CA GLN A 173 -5.90 -21.52 12.64
C GLN A 173 -6.04 -21.17 14.12
N VAL A 174 -7.18 -20.59 14.49
CA VAL A 174 -7.53 -20.25 15.88
C VAL A 174 -8.79 -20.99 16.31
N ALA A 175 -8.96 -21.16 17.63
CA ALA A 175 -10.16 -21.78 18.18
C ALA A 175 -11.39 -20.87 18.10
N SER A 176 -11.20 -19.55 18.25
CA SER A 176 -12.25 -18.56 18.12
C SER A 176 -11.75 -17.23 17.54
N LEU A 177 -12.37 -16.74 16.47
CA LEU A 177 -12.16 -15.41 15.92
C LEU A 177 -12.64 -14.34 16.90
N ALA A 178 -13.75 -14.59 17.61
CA ALA A 178 -14.31 -13.63 18.56
C ALA A 178 -13.38 -13.42 19.77
N GLU A 179 -12.82 -14.48 20.33
CA GLU A 179 -11.81 -14.37 21.40
C GLU A 179 -10.54 -13.70 20.89
N THR A 180 -10.08 -14.09 19.68
CA THR A 180 -8.89 -13.50 19.07
C THR A 180 -9.05 -11.99 18.85
N ALA A 181 -10.21 -11.54 18.34
CA ALA A 181 -10.49 -10.13 18.07
C ALA A 181 -10.42 -9.24 19.33
N GLN A 182 -10.63 -9.81 20.51
CA GLN A 182 -10.53 -9.09 21.79
C GLN A 182 -9.10 -8.98 22.32
N GLN A 183 -8.18 -9.81 21.81
CA GLN A 183 -6.81 -9.94 22.32
C GLN A 183 -5.77 -9.24 21.45
N VAL A 184 -6.12 -8.96 20.19
CA VAL A 184 -5.24 -8.29 19.23
C VAL A 184 -5.26 -6.78 19.41
N ASN A 185 -4.21 -6.11 18.95
CA ASN A 185 -4.14 -4.65 19.01
C ASN A 185 -5.00 -3.99 17.92
N ALA A 186 -5.07 -4.62 16.75
CA ALA A 186 -5.81 -4.10 15.61
C ALA A 186 -6.44 -5.22 14.76
N VAL A 187 -7.68 -4.95 14.31
CA VAL A 187 -8.38 -5.74 13.30
C VAL A 187 -8.38 -4.94 12.00
N TRP A 188 -7.65 -5.42 10.99
CA TRP A 188 -7.45 -4.68 9.75
C TRP A 188 -8.56 -4.89 8.73
N LYS A 189 -9.04 -6.13 8.62
CA LYS A 189 -9.94 -6.56 7.55
C LYS A 189 -10.52 -7.94 7.83
N PHE A 190 -11.69 -8.20 7.25
CA PHE A 190 -12.20 -9.55 7.04
C PHE A 190 -12.24 -9.86 5.54
N ALA A 191 -11.78 -11.06 5.17
CA ALA A 191 -12.05 -11.66 3.88
C ALA A 191 -13.07 -12.79 4.08
N LEU A 192 -14.27 -12.61 3.55
CA LEU A 192 -15.34 -13.60 3.71
C LEU A 192 -15.16 -14.72 2.70
N THR A 193 -15.39 -15.94 3.17
CA THR A 193 -15.20 -17.17 2.39
C THR A 193 -16.37 -18.09 2.62
N HIS A 194 -16.86 -18.68 1.54
CA HIS A 194 -17.90 -19.70 1.58
C HIS A 194 -17.74 -20.58 0.34
N ASP A 195 -18.07 -21.87 0.47
CA ASP A 195 -17.97 -22.81 -0.66
C ASP A 195 -19.17 -22.68 -1.62
N ASP A 196 -20.30 -22.17 -1.13
CA ASP A 196 -21.47 -21.75 -1.93
C ASP A 196 -21.37 -20.24 -2.25
N LEU A 197 -21.11 -19.93 -3.53
CA LEU A 197 -21.00 -18.56 -4.02
C LEU A 197 -22.35 -17.80 -4.00
N PRO A 198 -23.48 -18.37 -4.45
CA PRO A 198 -24.81 -17.75 -4.27
C PRO A 198 -25.12 -17.33 -2.84
N GLN A 199 -24.78 -18.14 -1.84
CA GLN A 199 -24.97 -17.80 -0.44
C GLN A 199 -24.11 -16.60 -0.02
N LEU A 200 -22.84 -16.57 -0.47
CA LEU A 200 -21.97 -15.43 -0.25
C LEU A 200 -22.49 -14.16 -0.91
N GLN A 201 -23.11 -14.25 -2.10
CA GLN A 201 -23.67 -13.09 -2.81
C GLN A 201 -24.94 -12.53 -2.14
N HIS A 202 -25.76 -13.37 -1.50
CA HIS A 202 -26.96 -12.93 -0.78
C HIS A 202 -26.66 -12.27 0.58
N PHE A 203 -25.44 -12.42 1.08
CA PHE A 203 -25.02 -11.82 2.35
C PHE A 203 -24.73 -10.31 2.25
N TRP A 204 -24.48 -9.79 1.04
CA TRP A 204 -24.10 -8.40 0.78
C TRP A 204 -25.27 -7.57 0.23
#